data_AF-A0AAP3YDU8-F1
#
_entry.id   AF-A0AAP3YDU8-F1
#
_cell.length_a   1.000
_cell.length_b   1.000
_cell.length_c   1.000
_cell.angle_alpha   90.00
_cell.angle_beta   90.00
_cell.angle_gamma   90.00
#
_symmetry.space_group_name_H-M   'P 1'
#
loop_
_entity.id
_entity.type
_entity.pdbx_description
1 polymer ?
#
loop_
_entity_poly.entity_id
_entity_poly.type
_entity_poly.pdbx_seq_one_letter_code
_entity_poly.pdbx_strand_id
1 'polypeptide(L)'
;MSKKVSVPTLSDQEYYSISQLTYRHDYLKKHYSKKIPVNTISGKRFYIDKIKNDPDTGLDVYVFVQAVKRSGKWVKPSEPENVVVGFQGTNQEQLKADIIKADGGNVVMGIDPKKKVQYLMKKDALPYSKAIAPYTASMGQIAMVESGKYKVVTKTSQFDQGDKLLANEIKKYSGKNTVISTTGHSLGGADAEYAGVNNNIYSVAFNNPSIVKLHDKETQKKIRNGEFDAYHKAIINPDDMVGSGWFLEYERHNGTTIYTKDPSLSRTSRSLRLSPAQGITGVLSSLIAAFYGQAFAKNPDTHSMIDANFKFDEHGNIINVNGSEQVFNQNINAMTAYSGMNGQTIKVDVTYAKQLAEKLQLAIDDLKTKKQKLEQFPHEHDSMVNDVRRSFQSKMGSNPYENLTSDDVNQAILYHAPSSSGGSPVFYNTDEQLQTEAMLHYLIRDLEDICNFIVKMAQDMDAKDQELAKWLRL
;
A
#
# COMPACT_ATOMS: atom_id res chain seq x y z
N MET A 1 -5.18 -26.42 18.39
CA MET A 1 -6.54 -26.61 17.81
C MET A 1 -6.81 -25.43 16.89
N SER A 2 -6.84 -25.62 15.57
CA SER A 2 -7.17 -24.53 14.65
C SER A 2 -8.65 -24.14 14.86
N LYS A 3 -8.92 -22.85 15.07
CA LYS A 3 -10.30 -22.35 15.07
C LYS A 3 -10.85 -22.58 13.66
N LYS A 4 -11.90 -23.41 13.52
CA LYS A 4 -12.58 -23.61 12.24
C LYS A 4 -13.15 -22.27 11.78
N VAL A 5 -12.55 -21.67 10.75
CA VAL A 5 -13.13 -20.53 10.03
C VAL A 5 -14.19 -21.07 9.09
N SER A 6 -15.38 -20.48 9.10
CA SER A 6 -16.43 -20.82 8.13
C SER A 6 -16.01 -20.36 6.74
N VAL A 7 -15.83 -21.32 5.82
CA VAL A 7 -15.48 -21.03 4.43
C VAL A 7 -16.77 -20.79 3.62
N PRO A 8 -16.90 -19.66 2.93
CA PRO A 8 -18.06 -19.32 2.10
C PRO A 8 -18.23 -20.27 0.90
N THR A 9 -19.46 -20.37 0.37
CA THR A 9 -19.78 -21.09 -0.87
C THR A 9 -19.60 -20.22 -2.13
N LEU A 10 -18.85 -19.13 -2.01
CA LEU A 10 -18.61 -18.15 -3.07
C LEU A 10 -17.25 -18.43 -3.72
N SER A 11 -17.21 -18.34 -5.06
CA SER A 11 -15.99 -18.50 -5.85
C SER A 11 -15.16 -17.21 -5.88
N ASP A 12 -13.91 -17.29 -6.36
CA ASP A 12 -13.07 -16.09 -6.49
C ASP A 12 -13.65 -15.10 -7.50
N GLN A 13 -14.26 -15.59 -8.59
CA GLN A 13 -14.97 -14.76 -9.56
C GLN A 13 -16.11 -13.97 -8.90
N GLU A 14 -16.76 -14.56 -7.90
CA GLU A 14 -17.82 -13.90 -7.16
C GLU A 14 -17.28 -12.74 -6.32
N TYR A 15 -16.19 -12.97 -5.60
CA TYR A 15 -15.49 -11.93 -4.85
C TYR A 15 -14.95 -10.83 -5.75
N TYR A 16 -14.39 -11.20 -6.90
CA TYR A 16 -13.93 -10.26 -7.93
C TYR A 16 -15.08 -9.38 -8.42
N SER A 17 -16.24 -9.97 -8.71
CA SER A 17 -17.42 -9.23 -9.16
C SER A 17 -17.95 -8.28 -8.07
N ILE A 18 -18.01 -8.72 -6.81
CA ILE A 18 -18.40 -7.87 -5.68
C ILE A 18 -17.41 -6.73 -5.48
N SER A 19 -16.11 -7.01 -5.57
CA SER A 19 -15.05 -6.00 -5.49
C SER A 19 -15.23 -4.93 -6.58
N GLN A 20 -15.49 -5.33 -7.84
CA GLN A 20 -15.80 -4.39 -8.93
C GLN A 20 -17.05 -3.55 -8.66
N LEU A 21 -18.09 -4.13 -8.06
CA LEU A 21 -19.32 -3.40 -7.73
C LEU A 21 -19.07 -2.25 -6.76
N THR A 22 -18.09 -2.35 -5.87
CA THR A 22 -17.78 -1.29 -4.87
C THR A 22 -17.43 0.05 -5.53
N TYR A 23 -16.84 0.03 -6.74
CA TYR A 23 -16.53 1.24 -7.51
C TYR A 23 -17.75 1.86 -8.21
N ARG A 24 -18.91 1.21 -8.21
CA ARG A 24 -20.14 1.69 -8.86
C ARG A 24 -21.06 2.42 -7.89
N HIS A 25 -20.55 3.46 -7.25
CA HIS A 25 -21.18 4.14 -6.12
C HIS A 25 -22.65 4.55 -6.35
N ASP A 26 -22.94 5.26 -7.44
CA ASP A 26 -24.30 5.72 -7.76
C ASP A 26 -25.26 4.56 -8.05
N TYR A 27 -24.74 3.51 -8.69
CA TYR A 27 -25.48 2.28 -8.96
C TYR A 27 -25.85 1.59 -7.64
N LEU A 28 -24.90 1.43 -6.72
CA LEU A 28 -25.14 0.83 -5.41
C LEU A 28 -26.09 1.65 -4.54
N LYS A 29 -25.93 2.98 -4.49
CA LYS A 29 -26.85 3.90 -3.79
C LYS A 29 -28.28 3.77 -4.29
N LYS A 30 -28.46 3.71 -5.62
CA LYS A 30 -29.78 3.51 -6.25
C LYS A 30 -30.40 2.15 -5.89
N HIS A 31 -29.60 1.09 -5.85
CA HIS A 31 -30.10 -0.25 -5.52
C HIS A 31 -30.43 -0.39 -4.04
N TYR A 32 -29.61 0.22 -3.17
CA TYR A 32 -29.86 0.33 -1.75
C TYR A 32 -31.18 1.07 -1.45
N SER A 33 -31.38 2.26 -2.02
CA SER A 33 -32.58 3.07 -1.77
C SER A 33 -33.86 2.40 -2.30
N LYS A 34 -33.78 1.74 -3.46
CA LYS A 34 -34.90 1.01 -4.06
C LYS A 34 -35.10 -0.40 -3.49
N LYS A 35 -34.22 -0.87 -2.61
CA LYS A 35 -34.24 -2.23 -2.05
C LYS A 35 -34.35 -3.29 -3.15
N ILE A 36 -33.51 -3.17 -4.17
CA ILE A 36 -33.41 -4.14 -5.26
C ILE A 36 -32.02 -4.79 -5.23
N PRO A 37 -31.90 -6.09 -5.54
CA PRO A 37 -30.61 -6.75 -5.52
C PRO A 37 -29.77 -6.33 -6.73
N VAL A 38 -28.46 -6.23 -6.50
CA VAL A 38 -27.44 -6.11 -7.55
C VAL A 38 -27.07 -7.49 -8.06
N ASN A 39 -26.47 -7.53 -9.25
CA ASN A 39 -26.08 -8.77 -9.92
C ASN A 39 -24.57 -8.88 -9.94
N THR A 40 -24.08 -10.08 -9.74
CA THR A 40 -22.69 -10.43 -10.00
C THR A 40 -22.55 -11.16 -11.32
N ILE A 41 -21.31 -11.32 -11.79
CA ILE A 41 -20.99 -11.95 -13.07
C ILE A 41 -21.48 -13.40 -13.12
N SER A 42 -21.44 -14.13 -12.00
CA SER A 42 -21.94 -15.51 -11.91
C SER A 42 -23.48 -15.63 -11.97
N GLY A 43 -24.20 -14.50 -11.96
CA GLY A 43 -25.66 -14.46 -11.91
C GLY A 43 -26.24 -14.53 -10.49
N LYS A 44 -25.41 -14.68 -9.44
CA LYS A 44 -25.84 -14.50 -8.05
C LYS A 44 -26.30 -13.05 -7.82
N ARG A 45 -27.11 -12.87 -6.77
CA ARG A 45 -27.84 -11.62 -6.48
C ARG A 45 -27.64 -11.21 -5.03
N PHE A 46 -27.39 -9.92 -4.78
CA PHE A 46 -27.12 -9.41 -3.43
C PHE A 46 -27.91 -8.14 -3.14
N TYR A 47 -28.51 -8.04 -1.97
CA TYR A 47 -29.02 -6.78 -1.46
C TYR A 47 -27.92 -6.00 -0.78
N ILE A 48 -27.90 -4.69 -0.98
CA ILE A 48 -27.07 -3.81 -0.17
C ILE A 48 -27.81 -3.59 1.16
N ASP A 49 -27.19 -3.94 2.28
CA ASP A 49 -27.73 -3.73 3.62
C ASP A 49 -27.18 -2.46 4.27
N LYS A 50 -25.94 -2.09 3.91
CA LYS A 50 -25.26 -0.92 4.47
C LYS A 50 -24.33 -0.32 3.43
N ILE A 51 -24.28 1.00 3.42
CA ILE A 51 -23.27 1.80 2.72
C ILE A 51 -22.68 2.73 3.76
N LYS A 52 -21.36 2.71 3.92
CA LYS A 52 -20.64 3.65 4.78
C LYS A 52 -19.48 4.24 4.01
N ASN A 53 -19.48 5.56 3.88
CA ASN A 53 -18.43 6.37 3.28
C ASN A 53 -17.92 7.36 4.33
N ASP A 54 -16.60 7.46 4.51
CA ASP A 54 -15.94 8.47 5.32
C ASP A 54 -14.87 9.19 4.47
N PRO A 55 -15.19 10.36 3.90
CA PRO A 55 -14.30 11.06 2.98
C PRO A 55 -13.05 11.64 3.66
N ASP A 56 -13.01 11.71 5.00
CA ASP A 56 -11.84 12.21 5.74
C ASP A 56 -10.77 11.12 5.93
N THR A 57 -11.18 9.86 5.90
CA THR A 57 -10.28 8.71 6.12
C THR A 57 -10.14 7.83 4.90
N GLY A 58 -10.93 8.06 3.85
CA GLY A 58 -10.93 7.27 2.62
C GLY A 58 -11.75 5.99 2.68
N LEU A 59 -12.43 5.72 3.80
CA LEU A 59 -13.22 4.49 3.95
C LEU A 59 -14.44 4.51 3.01
N ASP A 60 -14.53 3.50 2.16
CA ASP A 60 -15.72 3.19 1.37
C ASP A 60 -16.05 1.71 1.51
N VAL A 61 -17.12 1.40 2.23
CA VAL A 61 -17.50 0.02 2.57
C VAL A 61 -18.99 -0.24 2.39
N TYR A 62 -19.28 -1.43 1.88
CA TYR A 62 -20.60 -1.88 1.47
C TYR A 62 -20.87 -3.28 2.02
N VAL A 63 -22.06 -3.50 2.59
CA VAL A 63 -22.46 -4.83 3.10
C VAL A 63 -23.45 -5.45 2.11
N PHE A 64 -23.02 -6.54 1.46
CA PHE A 64 -23.78 -7.31 0.49
C PHE A 64 -24.38 -8.54 1.17
N VAL A 65 -25.70 -8.68 1.08
CA VAL A 65 -26.45 -9.80 1.66
C VAL A 65 -27.02 -10.66 0.53
N GLN A 66 -26.63 -11.93 0.46
CA GLN A 66 -27.07 -12.82 -0.61
C GLN A 66 -28.59 -12.94 -0.64
N ALA A 67 -29.16 -12.70 -1.81
CA ALA A 67 -30.58 -12.85 -2.08
C ALA A 67 -30.93 -14.30 -2.33
N VAL A 68 -32.15 -14.68 -1.98
CA VAL A 68 -32.74 -15.97 -2.33
C VAL A 68 -33.97 -15.76 -3.20
N LYS A 69 -34.21 -16.66 -4.15
CA LYS A 69 -35.40 -16.61 -4.99
C LYS A 69 -36.53 -17.36 -4.28
N ARG A 70 -37.63 -16.68 -3.99
CA ARG A 70 -38.86 -17.27 -3.43
C ARG A 70 -40.04 -16.91 -4.29
N SER A 71 -40.79 -17.91 -4.76
CA SER A 71 -41.96 -17.73 -5.63
C SER A 71 -41.69 -16.81 -6.83
N GLY A 72 -40.56 -17.02 -7.51
CA GLY A 72 -40.14 -16.24 -8.67
C GLY A 72 -39.55 -14.86 -8.37
N LYS A 73 -39.64 -14.36 -7.14
CA LYS A 73 -39.14 -13.03 -6.73
C LYS A 73 -37.87 -13.15 -5.90
N TRP A 74 -36.95 -12.22 -6.08
CA TRP A 74 -35.79 -12.09 -5.20
C TRP A 74 -36.23 -11.48 -3.88
N VAL A 75 -35.77 -12.07 -2.78
CA VAL A 75 -36.00 -11.57 -1.43
C VAL A 75 -34.71 -11.60 -0.64
N LYS A 76 -34.60 -10.67 0.32
CA LYS A 76 -33.52 -10.64 1.29
C LYS A 76 -33.90 -11.54 2.48
N PRO A 77 -33.23 -12.67 2.70
CA PRO A 77 -33.54 -13.55 3.83
C PRO A 77 -33.07 -12.93 5.16
N SER A 78 -33.74 -13.29 6.27
CA SER A 78 -33.32 -12.93 7.63
C SER A 78 -32.06 -13.67 8.09
N GLU A 79 -31.82 -14.83 7.49
CA GLU A 79 -30.65 -15.70 7.64
C GLU A 79 -30.12 -16.02 6.23
N PRO A 80 -29.34 -15.11 5.64
CA PRO A 80 -28.68 -15.34 4.36
C PRO A 80 -27.61 -16.43 4.50
N GLU A 81 -27.36 -17.14 3.40
CA GLU A 81 -26.23 -18.08 3.31
C GLU A 81 -24.90 -17.33 3.41
N ASN A 82 -24.73 -16.27 2.60
CA ASN A 82 -23.52 -15.44 2.62
C ASN A 82 -23.82 -13.95 2.85
N VAL A 83 -22.94 -13.31 3.62
CA VAL A 83 -22.81 -11.85 3.74
C VAL A 83 -21.38 -11.48 3.40
N VAL A 84 -21.21 -10.55 2.46
CA VAL A 84 -19.89 -10.09 2.02
C VAL A 84 -19.74 -8.61 2.36
N VAL A 85 -18.69 -8.26 3.10
CA VAL A 85 -18.31 -6.87 3.35
C VAL A 85 -17.28 -6.49 2.29
N GLY A 86 -17.71 -5.65 1.33
CA GLY A 86 -16.88 -5.18 0.22
C GLY A 86 -16.30 -3.80 0.51
N PHE A 87 -14.98 -3.67 0.34
CA PHE A 87 -14.23 -2.44 0.53
C PHE A 87 -13.74 -1.91 -0.81
N GLN A 88 -13.99 -0.63 -1.07
CA GLN A 88 -13.51 0.05 -2.26
C GLN A 88 -12.09 0.58 -2.01
N GLY A 89 -11.20 0.45 -3.00
CA GLY A 89 -9.91 1.13 -2.95
C GLY A 89 -10.04 2.63 -3.23
N THR A 90 -9.05 3.40 -2.77
CA THR A 90 -8.99 4.85 -2.92
C THR A 90 -9.04 5.29 -4.38
N ASN A 91 -9.75 6.40 -4.63
CA ASN A 91 -9.84 7.00 -5.95
C ASN A 91 -8.52 7.69 -6.35
N GLN A 92 -8.20 7.74 -7.64
CA GLN A 92 -6.88 8.14 -8.17
C GLN A 92 -6.35 9.51 -7.71
N GLU A 93 -7.23 10.44 -7.31
CA GLU A 93 -6.84 11.78 -6.81
C GLU A 93 -6.50 11.81 -5.31
N GLN A 94 -7.08 10.93 -4.49
CA GLN A 94 -6.79 10.85 -3.05
C GLN A 94 -5.48 10.11 -2.78
N LEU A 95 -5.20 9.05 -3.54
CA LEU A 95 -3.92 8.32 -3.43
C LEU A 95 -2.72 9.21 -3.82
N LYS A 96 -2.90 10.18 -4.74
CA LYS A 96 -1.88 11.22 -5.03
C LYS A 96 -1.62 12.13 -3.82
N ALA A 97 -2.65 12.51 -3.08
CA ALA A 97 -2.48 13.36 -1.91
C ALA A 97 -1.90 12.59 -0.72
N ASP A 98 -2.30 11.32 -0.54
CA ASP A 98 -1.89 10.49 0.60
C ASP A 98 -0.48 9.92 0.42
N ILE A 99 -0.05 9.53 -0.79
CA ILE A 99 1.34 9.11 -1.06
C ILE A 99 2.33 10.26 -0.86
N ILE A 100 1.89 11.50 -1.13
CA ILE A 100 2.74 12.70 -1.04
C ILE A 100 2.68 13.34 0.36
N LYS A 101 1.60 13.17 1.12
CA LYS A 101 1.44 13.74 2.49
C LYS A 101 1.70 12.76 3.63
N ALA A 102 1.59 11.45 3.41
CA ALA A 102 2.04 10.46 4.39
C ALA A 102 3.54 10.20 4.15
N ASP A 103 4.38 10.83 4.97
CA ASP A 103 5.79 10.48 5.22
C ASP A 103 6.42 9.46 4.23
N GLY A 104 6.68 9.90 3.00
CA GLY A 104 7.83 9.50 2.17
C GLY A 104 8.14 8.01 1.91
N GLY A 105 7.25 7.05 2.14
CA GLY A 105 7.57 5.65 1.85
C GLY A 105 6.41 4.68 2.06
N ASN A 106 6.02 3.97 0.98
CA ASN A 106 5.02 2.90 0.93
C ASN A 106 3.60 3.28 1.42
N VAL A 107 2.60 3.03 0.58
CA VAL A 107 1.16 3.34 0.80
C VAL A 107 0.61 2.87 2.17
N VAL A 108 1.28 1.93 2.85
CA VAL A 108 0.83 1.36 4.12
C VAL A 108 1.98 1.11 5.12
N MET A 109 3.08 1.87 5.06
CA MET A 109 4.15 1.77 6.07
C MET A 109 4.05 2.92 7.08
N GLY A 110 3.78 2.60 8.34
CA GLY A 110 3.95 3.53 9.46
C GLY A 110 2.69 4.24 9.97
N ILE A 111 1.53 4.04 9.36
CA ILE A 111 0.27 4.51 9.93
C ILE A 111 -0.21 3.48 10.97
N ASP A 112 -0.12 3.81 12.26
CA ASP A 112 -0.82 3.05 13.30
C ASP A 112 -2.33 3.07 12.96
N PRO A 113 -2.96 1.91 12.64
CA PRO A 113 -4.37 1.87 12.25
C PRO A 113 -5.30 2.44 13.32
N LYS A 114 -4.88 2.37 14.59
CA LYS A 114 -5.64 2.83 15.75
C LYS A 114 -5.31 4.28 16.11
N LYS A 115 -4.40 4.94 15.38
CA LYS A 115 -4.08 6.35 15.57
C LYS A 115 -5.34 7.18 15.45
N LYS A 116 -5.59 7.96 16.50
CA LYS A 116 -6.73 8.86 16.59
C LYS A 116 -6.33 10.21 16.01
N VAL A 117 -7.10 10.70 15.06
CA VAL A 117 -6.97 12.04 14.49
C VAL A 117 -8.23 12.81 14.80
N GLN A 118 -8.06 14.04 15.26
CA GLN A 118 -9.17 14.94 15.56
C GLN A 118 -9.49 15.80 14.35
N TYR A 119 -10.78 16.02 14.11
CA TYR A 119 -11.29 16.79 12.98
C TYR A 119 -12.30 17.81 13.46
N LEU A 120 -12.26 19.00 12.85
CA LEU A 120 -13.22 20.05 13.09
C LEU A 120 -14.42 19.87 12.15
N MET A 121 -15.63 19.81 12.72
CA MET A 121 -16.87 19.66 11.97
C MET A 121 -17.91 20.69 12.43
N LYS A 122 -18.90 20.96 11.58
CA LYS A 122 -20.11 21.66 12.03
C LYS A 122 -20.85 20.81 13.07
N LYS A 123 -21.47 21.44 14.07
CA LYS A 123 -22.09 20.74 15.20
C LYS A 123 -23.19 19.75 14.76
N ASP A 124 -23.98 20.15 13.78
CA ASP A 124 -25.09 19.43 13.16
C ASP A 124 -24.67 18.43 12.06
N ALA A 125 -23.40 18.45 11.63
CA ALA A 125 -22.92 17.50 10.63
C ALA A 125 -23.00 16.05 11.15
N LEU A 126 -23.39 15.14 10.26
CA LEU A 126 -23.38 13.71 10.54
C LEU A 126 -21.95 13.23 10.82
N PRO A 127 -21.74 12.18 11.63
CA PRO A 127 -20.39 11.73 12.04
C PRO A 127 -19.42 11.40 10.89
N TYR A 128 -19.95 11.08 9.71
CA TYR A 128 -19.18 10.70 8.52
C TYR A 128 -19.26 11.73 7.38
N SER A 129 -19.80 12.93 7.64
CA SER A 129 -19.65 14.04 6.71
C SER A 129 -18.18 14.44 6.60
N LYS A 130 -17.79 15.02 5.46
CA LYS A 130 -16.45 15.61 5.28
C LYS A 130 -16.21 16.70 6.34
N ALA A 131 -15.10 16.59 7.05
CA ALA A 131 -14.66 17.59 8.00
C ALA A 131 -14.23 18.88 7.30
N ILE A 132 -14.20 19.95 8.06
CA ILE A 132 -13.70 21.24 7.57
C ILE A 132 -12.18 21.18 7.43
N ALA A 133 -11.52 20.66 8.46
CA ALA A 133 -10.07 20.48 8.52
C ALA A 133 -9.69 19.51 9.66
N PRO A 134 -8.47 18.94 9.64
CA PRO A 134 -7.86 18.38 10.84
C PRO A 134 -7.80 19.43 11.97
N TYR A 135 -8.08 18.99 13.19
CA TYR A 135 -8.05 19.85 14.37
C TYR A 135 -6.65 19.83 14.99
N THR A 136 -6.00 20.99 15.01
CA THR A 136 -4.66 21.21 15.56
C THR A 136 -4.68 22.09 16.80
N ALA A 137 -5.88 22.45 17.29
CA ALA A 137 -6.10 23.36 18.41
C ALA A 137 -5.47 24.76 18.23
N SER A 138 -5.40 25.24 16.97
CA SER A 138 -5.04 26.64 16.72
C SER A 138 -6.08 27.59 17.33
N MET A 139 -5.68 28.82 17.66
CA MET A 139 -6.57 29.81 18.29
C MET A 139 -7.86 30.05 17.49
N GLY A 140 -7.77 30.08 16.15
CA GLY A 140 -8.95 30.19 15.29
C GLY A 140 -9.89 28.99 15.40
N GLN A 141 -9.37 27.77 15.48
CA GLN A 141 -10.19 26.56 15.65
C GLN A 141 -10.81 26.47 17.04
N ILE A 142 -10.10 26.89 18.09
CA ILE A 142 -10.64 26.96 19.45
C ILE A 142 -11.83 27.93 19.49
N ALA A 143 -11.67 29.15 18.95
CA ALA A 143 -12.76 30.12 18.86
C ALA A 143 -13.97 29.60 18.06
N MET A 144 -13.73 28.82 16.99
CA MET A 144 -14.79 28.14 16.26
C MET A 144 -15.54 27.14 17.15
N VAL A 145 -14.86 26.30 17.92
CA VAL A 145 -15.50 25.34 18.83
C VAL A 145 -16.26 26.06 19.95
N GLU A 146 -15.65 27.08 20.55
CA GLU A 146 -16.25 27.91 21.62
C GLU A 146 -17.49 28.68 21.16
N SER A 147 -17.57 29.05 19.88
CA SER A 147 -18.79 29.67 19.31
C SER A 147 -20.03 28.78 19.40
N GLY A 148 -19.87 27.49 19.73
CA GLY A 148 -20.95 26.51 19.85
C GLY A 148 -21.52 26.03 18.52
N LYS A 149 -21.02 26.53 17.38
CA LYS A 149 -21.43 26.14 16.01
C LYS A 149 -20.64 24.95 15.44
N TYR A 150 -19.50 24.62 16.05
CA TYR A 150 -18.60 23.56 15.60
C TYR A 150 -18.33 22.55 16.71
N LYS A 151 -17.87 21.36 16.34
CA LYS A 151 -17.49 20.28 17.25
C LYS A 151 -16.18 19.65 16.78
N VAL A 152 -15.43 19.12 17.73
CA VAL A 152 -14.29 18.24 17.44
C VAL A 152 -14.79 16.80 17.45
N VAL A 153 -14.52 16.07 16.38
CA VAL A 153 -14.73 14.62 16.33
C VAL A 153 -13.39 13.91 16.28
N THR A 154 -13.33 12.72 16.85
CA THR A 154 -12.15 11.86 16.74
C THR A 154 -12.47 10.72 15.79
N LYS A 155 -11.64 10.56 14.76
CA LYS A 155 -11.71 9.46 13.80
C LYS A 155 -10.42 8.66 13.86
N THR A 156 -10.52 7.38 13.54
CA THR A 156 -9.40 6.46 13.33
C THR A 156 -9.26 6.16 11.83
N SER A 157 -8.18 5.48 11.44
CA SER A 157 -7.94 5.12 10.04
C SER A 157 -9.09 4.31 9.41
N GLN A 158 -9.13 4.24 8.08
CA GLN A 158 -10.08 3.39 7.37
C GLN A 158 -10.00 1.92 7.79
N PHE A 159 -8.80 1.41 8.09
CA PHE A 159 -8.58 0.05 8.57
C PHE A 159 -9.31 -0.25 9.88
N ASP A 160 -9.16 0.61 10.90
CA ASP A 160 -9.83 0.42 12.20
C ASP A 160 -11.35 0.66 12.10
N GLN A 161 -11.78 1.61 11.28
CA GLN A 161 -13.20 1.84 11.05
C GLN A 161 -13.88 0.67 10.31
N GLY A 162 -13.18 0.08 9.33
CA GLY A 162 -13.62 -1.10 8.57
C GLY A 162 -13.69 -2.34 9.44
N ASP A 163 -12.65 -2.58 10.24
CA ASP A 163 -12.58 -3.65 11.25
C ASP A 163 -13.77 -3.59 12.23
N LYS A 164 -14.03 -2.41 12.81
CA LYS A 164 -15.20 -2.20 13.68
C LYS A 164 -16.53 -2.42 12.98
N LEU A 165 -16.64 -2.06 11.70
CA LEU A 165 -17.86 -2.31 10.94
C LEU A 165 -18.08 -3.81 10.74
N LEU A 166 -17.03 -4.56 10.37
CA LEU A 166 -17.10 -6.01 10.22
C LEU A 166 -17.49 -6.68 11.54
N ALA A 167 -16.86 -6.31 12.65
CA ALA A 167 -17.18 -6.84 13.97
C ALA A 167 -18.67 -6.66 14.33
N ASN A 168 -19.27 -5.53 13.93
CA ASN A 168 -20.71 -5.29 14.12
C ASN A 168 -21.59 -6.19 13.24
N GLU A 169 -21.20 -6.46 11.99
CA GLU A 169 -21.90 -7.42 11.14
C GLU A 169 -21.79 -8.84 11.69
N ILE A 170 -20.62 -9.25 12.20
CA ILE A 170 -20.45 -10.55 12.87
C ILE A 170 -21.41 -10.68 14.04
N LYS A 171 -21.48 -9.66 14.90
CA LYS A 171 -22.40 -9.66 16.03
C LYS A 171 -23.87 -9.74 15.59
N LYS A 172 -24.24 -9.06 14.50
CA LYS A 172 -25.61 -9.06 13.94
C LYS A 172 -26.07 -10.44 13.45
N TYR A 173 -25.15 -11.27 12.96
CA TYR A 173 -25.45 -12.63 12.48
C TYR A 173 -24.99 -13.74 13.45
N SER A 174 -24.54 -13.38 14.65
CA SER A 174 -24.13 -14.34 15.67
C SER A 174 -25.27 -15.32 16.01
N GLY A 175 -24.97 -16.61 16.02
CA GLY A 175 -25.95 -17.68 16.27
C GLY A 175 -26.78 -18.11 15.04
N LYS A 176 -26.48 -17.57 13.85
CA LYS A 176 -27.07 -17.97 12.57
C LYS A 176 -26.09 -18.80 11.73
N ASN A 177 -26.60 -19.57 10.78
CA ASN A 177 -25.83 -20.29 9.77
C ASN A 177 -25.34 -19.39 8.62
N THR A 178 -25.23 -18.08 8.86
CA THR A 178 -24.74 -17.11 7.89
C THR A 178 -23.22 -17.08 7.91
N VAL A 179 -22.60 -17.26 6.74
CA VAL A 179 -21.16 -17.09 6.57
C VAL A 179 -20.86 -15.63 6.19
N ILE A 180 -19.99 -15.00 6.97
CA ILE A 180 -19.50 -13.64 6.68
C ILE A 180 -18.11 -13.74 6.05
N SER A 181 -17.84 -12.89 5.07
CA SER A 181 -16.53 -12.78 4.43
C SER A 181 -16.25 -11.34 3.97
N THR A 182 -15.00 -11.05 3.63
CA THR A 182 -14.58 -9.74 3.13
C THR A 182 -13.95 -9.81 1.75
N THR A 183 -14.06 -8.72 0.99
CA THR A 183 -13.33 -8.57 -0.29
C THR A 183 -13.07 -7.12 -0.62
N GLY A 184 -12.11 -6.90 -1.51
CA GLY A 184 -11.79 -5.58 -2.03
C GLY A 184 -10.63 -5.63 -3.01
N HIS A 185 -10.36 -4.49 -3.62
CA HIS A 185 -9.28 -4.30 -4.57
C HIS A 185 -8.40 -3.12 -4.16
N SER A 186 -7.10 -3.18 -4.49
CA SER A 186 -6.13 -2.12 -4.13
C SER A 186 -6.14 -1.89 -2.61
N LEU A 187 -6.22 -0.63 -2.15
CA LEU A 187 -6.33 -0.33 -0.72
C LEU A 187 -7.56 -0.97 -0.05
N GLY A 188 -8.67 -1.12 -0.77
CA GLY A 188 -9.86 -1.80 -0.25
C GLY A 188 -9.61 -3.30 -0.01
N GLY A 189 -8.75 -3.93 -0.82
CA GLY A 189 -8.33 -5.31 -0.56
C GLY A 189 -7.47 -5.42 0.69
N ALA A 190 -6.63 -4.40 0.96
CA ALA A 190 -5.90 -4.31 2.21
C ALA A 190 -6.83 -4.13 3.43
N ASP A 191 -7.87 -3.29 3.34
CA ASP A 191 -8.90 -3.20 4.39
C ASP A 191 -9.60 -4.53 4.63
N ALA A 192 -9.95 -5.23 3.54
CA ALA A 192 -10.61 -6.52 3.60
C ALA A 192 -9.76 -7.57 4.34
N GLU A 193 -8.47 -7.65 4.05
CA GLU A 193 -7.54 -8.53 4.75
C GLU A 193 -7.35 -8.11 6.20
N TYR A 194 -7.17 -6.82 6.48
CA TYR A 194 -6.94 -6.33 7.86
C TYR A 194 -8.12 -6.69 8.76
N ALA A 195 -9.33 -6.36 8.32
CA ALA A 195 -10.56 -6.67 9.04
C ALA A 195 -10.77 -8.19 9.13
N GLY A 196 -10.50 -8.93 8.05
CA GLY A 196 -10.62 -10.39 8.03
C GLY A 196 -9.74 -11.06 9.08
N VAL A 197 -8.44 -10.72 9.12
CA VAL A 197 -7.47 -11.28 10.07
C VAL A 197 -7.88 -10.99 11.52
N ASN A 198 -8.21 -9.73 11.82
CA ASN A 198 -8.55 -9.30 13.18
C ASN A 198 -9.82 -9.96 13.71
N ASN A 199 -10.73 -10.36 12.82
CA ASN A 199 -11.99 -11.01 13.18
C ASN A 199 -12.01 -12.53 12.90
N ASN A 200 -10.91 -13.11 12.41
CA ASN A 200 -10.82 -14.53 12.04
C ASN A 200 -11.90 -14.94 11.02
N ILE A 201 -12.03 -14.15 9.95
CA ILE A 201 -13.04 -14.26 8.89
C ILE A 201 -12.38 -14.46 7.53
N TYR A 202 -12.99 -15.25 6.65
CA TYR A 202 -12.50 -15.50 5.30
C TYR A 202 -12.41 -14.21 4.45
N SER A 203 -11.32 -14.02 3.71
CA SER A 203 -11.15 -12.87 2.81
C SER A 203 -10.52 -13.22 1.47
N VAL A 204 -10.95 -12.54 0.41
CA VAL A 204 -10.32 -12.57 -0.91
C VAL A 204 -10.06 -11.14 -1.37
N ALA A 205 -8.81 -10.79 -1.58
CA ALA A 205 -8.37 -9.47 -1.99
C ALA A 205 -7.66 -9.51 -3.35
N PHE A 206 -7.76 -8.43 -4.12
CA PHE A 206 -7.22 -8.33 -5.48
C PHE A 206 -6.25 -7.15 -5.59
N ASN A 207 -5.03 -7.40 -6.06
CA ASN A 207 -4.00 -6.37 -6.25
C ASN A 207 -3.82 -5.44 -5.02
N ASN A 208 -4.00 -5.98 -3.82
CA ASN A 208 -3.83 -5.23 -2.58
C ASN A 208 -2.37 -5.20 -2.15
N PRO A 209 -1.88 -4.10 -1.53
CA PRO A 209 -0.57 -4.10 -0.93
C PRO A 209 -0.51 -5.04 0.28
N SER A 210 0.69 -5.52 0.61
CA SER A 210 0.93 -6.26 1.84
C SER A 210 0.81 -5.34 3.06
N ILE A 211 0.00 -5.77 4.02
CA ILE A 211 -0.27 -5.05 5.27
C ILE A 211 0.16 -5.82 6.52
N VAL A 212 0.98 -6.86 6.36
CA VAL A 212 1.47 -7.69 7.48
C VAL A 212 2.03 -6.81 8.61
N LYS A 213 2.78 -5.75 8.25
CA LYS A 213 3.41 -4.84 9.20
C LYS A 213 2.44 -3.97 10.01
N LEU A 214 1.17 -3.85 9.59
CA LEU A 214 0.14 -3.14 10.35
C LEU A 214 -0.37 -3.93 11.56
N HIS A 215 -0.18 -5.24 11.56
CA HIS A 215 -0.61 -6.10 12.66
C HIS A 215 0.35 -6.04 13.84
N ASP A 216 -0.09 -6.45 15.03
CA ASP A 216 0.81 -6.62 16.16
C ASP A 216 1.85 -7.75 15.90
N LYS A 217 2.95 -7.76 16.67
CA LYS A 217 4.07 -8.70 16.45
C LYS A 217 3.66 -10.18 16.56
N GLU A 218 2.69 -10.51 17.41
CA GLU A 218 2.20 -11.88 17.53
C GLU A 218 1.39 -12.28 16.31
N THR A 219 0.50 -11.40 15.85
CA THR A 219 -0.28 -11.63 14.63
C THR A 219 0.63 -11.72 13.40
N GLN A 220 1.66 -10.87 13.29
CA GLN A 220 2.70 -10.99 12.25
C GLN A 220 3.38 -12.37 12.25
N LYS A 221 3.71 -12.90 13.44
CA LYS A 221 4.31 -14.23 13.58
C LYS A 221 3.36 -15.33 13.11
N LYS A 222 2.08 -15.26 13.49
CA LYS A 222 1.05 -16.21 13.03
C LYS A 222 0.85 -16.19 11.53
N ILE A 223 0.86 -14.99 10.93
CA ILE A 223 0.87 -14.81 9.47
C ILE A 223 2.06 -15.54 8.87
N ARG A 224 3.28 -15.29 9.36
CA ARG A 224 4.48 -15.95 8.82
C ARG A 224 4.46 -17.47 8.97
N ASN A 225 3.85 -17.98 10.03
CA ASN A 225 3.65 -19.41 10.26
C ASN A 225 2.59 -20.04 9.33
N GLY A 226 1.89 -19.23 8.52
CA GLY A 226 0.85 -19.70 7.60
C GLY A 226 -0.48 -20.03 8.28
N GLU A 227 -0.72 -19.56 9.51
CA GLU A 227 -1.96 -19.86 10.26
C GLU A 227 -3.22 -19.32 9.56
N PHE A 228 -3.06 -18.34 8.68
CA PHE A 228 -4.10 -17.64 7.94
C PHE A 228 -4.25 -18.10 6.48
N ASP A 229 -3.34 -18.96 5.98
CA ASP A 229 -3.21 -19.27 4.55
C ASP A 229 -4.43 -20.01 3.97
N ALA A 230 -5.16 -20.75 4.81
CA ALA A 230 -6.33 -21.52 4.41
C ALA A 230 -7.60 -20.67 4.19
N TYR A 231 -7.63 -19.40 4.63
CA TYR A 231 -8.85 -18.58 4.58
C TYR A 231 -8.63 -17.12 4.23
N HIS A 232 -7.39 -16.68 4.04
CA HIS A 232 -7.07 -15.39 3.47
C HIS A 232 -6.33 -15.57 2.14
N LYS A 233 -6.82 -14.92 1.09
CA LYS A 233 -6.24 -14.97 -0.26
C LYS A 233 -5.96 -13.56 -0.77
N ALA A 234 -4.72 -13.34 -1.21
CA ALA A 234 -4.31 -12.18 -1.98
C ALA A 234 -4.05 -12.62 -3.42
N ILE A 235 -4.91 -12.23 -4.36
CA ILE A 235 -4.77 -12.57 -5.78
C ILE A 235 -4.18 -11.37 -6.51
N ILE A 236 -2.97 -11.53 -7.02
CA ILE A 236 -2.11 -10.42 -7.43
C ILE A 236 -1.60 -10.65 -8.86
N ASN A 237 -1.67 -9.64 -9.72
CA ASN A 237 -0.87 -9.62 -10.94
C ASN A 237 0.59 -9.35 -10.55
N PRO A 238 1.56 -10.23 -10.84
CA PRO A 238 2.95 -10.03 -10.44
C PRO A 238 3.61 -8.79 -11.06
N ASP A 239 3.05 -8.22 -12.14
CA ASP A 239 3.49 -6.95 -12.73
C ASP A 239 2.88 -5.70 -12.05
N ASP A 240 1.88 -5.87 -11.19
CA ASP A 240 1.27 -4.76 -10.45
C ASP A 240 2.17 -4.33 -9.29
N MET A 241 2.70 -3.12 -9.34
CA MET A 241 3.55 -2.57 -8.28
C MET A 241 2.80 -2.29 -6.98
N VAL A 242 1.47 -2.17 -6.99
CA VAL A 242 0.69 -2.02 -5.73
C VAL A 242 0.63 -3.36 -5.00
N GLY A 243 0.22 -4.44 -5.70
CA GLY A 243 0.03 -5.74 -5.09
C GLY A 243 1.30 -6.57 -4.93
N SER A 244 2.23 -6.51 -5.89
CA SER A 244 3.47 -7.30 -5.85
C SER A 244 4.59 -6.64 -5.06
N GLY A 245 4.47 -5.33 -4.80
CA GLY A 245 5.48 -4.53 -4.15
C GLY A 245 6.20 -3.60 -5.14
N TRP A 246 6.21 -2.32 -4.76
CA TRP A 246 6.74 -1.24 -5.58
C TRP A 246 8.25 -1.35 -5.78
N PHE A 247 8.99 -1.43 -4.68
CA PHE A 247 10.46 -1.41 -4.68
C PHE A 247 11.00 -2.83 -4.73
N LEU A 248 10.66 -3.59 -3.70
CA LEU A 248 10.95 -5.02 -3.58
C LEU A 248 9.64 -5.78 -3.62
N GLU A 249 9.74 -7.04 -4.03
CA GLU A 249 8.62 -7.95 -3.89
C GLU A 249 8.24 -8.05 -2.41
N TYR A 250 6.95 -7.99 -2.09
CA TYR A 250 6.52 -8.29 -0.74
C TYR A 250 6.86 -9.74 -0.39
N GLU A 251 7.33 -9.98 0.82
CA GLU A 251 7.60 -11.34 1.32
C GLU A 251 6.33 -12.20 1.26
N ARG A 252 5.20 -11.62 1.66
CA ARG A 252 3.86 -12.23 1.64
C ARG A 252 2.78 -11.22 1.96
N HIS A 253 1.53 -11.60 1.73
CA HIS A 253 0.33 -10.98 2.28
C HIS A 253 -0.11 -11.70 3.57
N ASN A 254 -1.26 -11.32 4.13
CA ASN A 254 -1.73 -11.89 5.40
C ASN A 254 -2.07 -13.40 5.32
N GLY A 255 -2.33 -13.92 4.11
CA GLY A 255 -2.56 -15.34 3.87
C GLY A 255 -1.79 -15.87 2.67
N THR A 256 -2.48 -16.63 1.82
CA THR A 256 -1.90 -17.15 0.58
C THR A 256 -1.80 -16.05 -0.46
N THR A 257 -0.58 -15.76 -0.92
CA THR A 257 -0.36 -14.86 -2.06
C THR A 257 -0.32 -15.66 -3.35
N ILE A 258 -1.27 -15.39 -4.24
CA ILE A 258 -1.47 -16.07 -5.52
C ILE A 258 -1.12 -15.08 -6.62
N TYR A 259 -0.07 -15.37 -7.38
CA TYR A 259 0.22 -14.64 -8.62
C TYR A 259 -0.52 -15.23 -9.80
N THR A 260 -1.14 -14.36 -10.60
CA THR A 260 -1.97 -14.75 -11.75
C THR A 260 -1.14 -15.24 -12.95
N LYS A 261 0.20 -15.23 -12.84
CA LYS A 261 1.17 -15.82 -13.76
C LYS A 261 2.53 -16.00 -13.10
N ASP A 262 3.48 -16.58 -13.82
CA ASP A 262 4.88 -16.71 -13.38
C ASP A 262 5.49 -15.32 -13.12
N PRO A 263 6.02 -15.04 -11.91
CA PRO A 263 6.59 -13.74 -11.58
C PRO A 263 8.02 -13.53 -12.11
N SER A 264 8.64 -14.50 -12.78
CA SER A 264 10.06 -14.43 -13.18
C SER A 264 10.39 -13.18 -14.00
N LEU A 265 9.58 -12.88 -15.02
CA LEU A 265 9.77 -11.67 -15.83
C LEU A 265 9.52 -10.38 -15.03
N SER A 266 8.52 -10.40 -14.14
CA SER A 266 8.21 -9.27 -13.26
C SER A 266 9.35 -8.99 -12.27
N ARG A 267 9.96 -10.04 -11.71
CA ARG A 267 11.14 -10.00 -10.84
C ARG A 267 12.35 -9.42 -11.57
N THR A 268 12.62 -9.89 -12.79
CA THR A 268 13.69 -9.33 -13.63
C THR A 268 13.44 -7.84 -13.91
N SER A 269 12.22 -7.48 -14.31
CA SER A 269 11.84 -6.09 -14.58
C SER A 269 12.00 -5.21 -13.33
N ARG A 270 11.64 -5.72 -12.15
CA ARG A 270 11.84 -5.03 -10.86
C ARG A 270 13.32 -4.81 -10.56
N SER A 271 14.16 -5.82 -10.76
CA SER A 271 15.61 -5.70 -10.57
C SER A 271 16.26 -4.69 -11.52
N LEU A 272 15.79 -4.61 -12.78
CA LEU A 272 16.29 -3.64 -13.76
C LEU A 272 15.94 -2.20 -13.40
N ARG A 273 14.75 -1.95 -12.81
CA ARG A 273 14.36 -0.63 -12.31
C ARG A 273 15.26 -0.13 -11.17
N LEU A 274 15.83 -1.06 -10.41
CA LEU A 274 16.77 -0.76 -9.33
C LEU A 274 18.23 -0.68 -9.81
N SER A 275 18.48 -0.79 -11.12
CA SER A 275 19.83 -0.78 -11.67
C SER A 275 20.48 0.61 -11.55
N PRO A 276 21.67 0.72 -10.94
CA PRO A 276 22.36 2.00 -10.72
C PRO A 276 22.90 2.66 -12.01
N ALA A 277 22.71 2.04 -13.19
CA ALA A 277 23.17 2.54 -14.48
C ALA A 277 22.61 3.94 -14.87
N GLN A 278 21.56 4.41 -14.19
CA GLN A 278 20.96 5.74 -14.40
C GLN A 278 21.22 6.75 -13.26
N GLY A 279 22.03 6.41 -12.25
CA GLY A 279 22.20 7.22 -11.04
C GLY A 279 20.97 7.20 -10.12
N ILE A 280 21.12 7.62 -8.86
CA ILE A 280 20.04 7.53 -7.83
C ILE A 280 18.81 8.34 -8.21
N THR A 281 19.00 9.56 -8.73
CA THR A 281 17.89 10.42 -9.18
C THR A 281 17.15 9.78 -10.35
N GLY A 282 17.85 9.07 -11.24
CA GLY A 282 17.27 8.28 -12.34
C GLY A 282 16.50 7.05 -11.85
N VAL A 283 17.03 6.32 -10.87
CA VAL A 283 16.34 5.18 -10.24
C VAL A 283 15.06 5.65 -9.55
N LEU A 284 15.10 6.76 -8.80
CA LEU A 284 13.91 7.28 -8.14
C LEU A 284 12.84 7.73 -9.14
N SER A 285 13.22 8.59 -10.08
CA SER A 285 12.30 9.17 -11.06
C SER A 285 11.66 8.07 -11.92
N SER A 286 12.44 7.06 -12.31
CA SER A 286 11.90 5.89 -13.04
C SER A 286 10.95 5.05 -12.19
N LEU A 287 11.17 4.89 -10.89
CA LEU A 287 10.28 4.18 -9.98
C LEU A 287 8.94 4.91 -9.77
N ILE A 288 8.99 6.22 -9.52
CA ILE A 288 7.80 7.08 -9.40
C ILE A 288 7.00 7.09 -10.71
N ALA A 289 7.68 7.24 -11.86
CA ALA A 289 7.04 7.21 -13.16
C ALA A 289 6.42 5.83 -13.47
N ALA A 290 7.10 4.72 -13.15
CA ALA A 290 6.62 3.37 -13.41
C ALA A 290 5.36 3.03 -12.60
N PHE A 291 5.38 3.31 -11.29
CA PHE A 291 4.16 3.12 -10.49
C PHE A 291 3.05 4.07 -10.94
N TYR A 292 3.38 5.32 -11.24
CA TYR A 292 2.37 6.25 -11.70
C TYR A 292 1.72 5.76 -13.00
N GLY A 293 2.56 5.25 -13.90
CA GLY A 293 2.18 4.55 -15.13
C GLY A 293 1.17 3.44 -14.86
N GLN A 294 1.49 2.52 -13.95
CA GLN A 294 0.69 1.33 -13.69
C GLN A 294 -0.56 1.58 -12.84
N ALA A 295 -0.42 2.26 -11.71
CA ALA A 295 -1.49 2.47 -10.74
C ALA A 295 -2.49 3.56 -11.16
N PHE A 296 -2.05 4.55 -11.96
CA PHE A 296 -2.88 5.71 -12.33
C PHE A 296 -3.08 5.88 -13.83
N ALA A 297 -2.00 5.81 -14.62
CA ALA A 297 -2.06 6.07 -16.05
C ALA A 297 -2.48 4.84 -16.88
N LYS A 298 -2.64 3.67 -16.23
CA LYS A 298 -3.03 2.40 -16.85
C LYS A 298 -2.12 2.01 -18.02
N ASN A 299 -0.82 2.27 -17.87
CA ASN A 299 0.18 2.03 -18.90
C ASN A 299 1.45 1.36 -18.33
N PRO A 300 1.58 0.03 -18.42
CA PRO A 300 0.51 -0.93 -18.75
C PRO A 300 -0.55 -1.01 -17.63
N ASP A 301 -1.81 -1.34 -17.97
CA ASP A 301 -2.90 -1.46 -17.00
C ASP A 301 -2.82 -2.80 -16.23
N THR A 302 -1.81 -2.93 -15.36
CA THR A 302 -1.57 -4.15 -14.56
C THR A 302 -2.33 -4.15 -13.24
N HIS A 303 -2.76 -2.97 -12.79
CA HIS A 303 -3.44 -2.80 -11.50
C HIS A 303 -4.96 -3.02 -11.61
N SER A 304 -5.62 -2.61 -12.70
CA SER A 304 -7.08 -2.65 -12.77
C SER A 304 -7.67 -4.06 -12.70
N MET A 305 -8.91 -4.16 -12.20
CA MET A 305 -9.73 -5.37 -12.29
C MET A 305 -10.29 -5.54 -13.70
N ILE A 306 -9.46 -6.11 -14.59
CA ILE A 306 -9.80 -6.46 -15.98
C ILE A 306 -9.34 -7.88 -16.33
N ASP A 307 -9.92 -8.44 -17.40
CA ASP A 307 -9.67 -9.83 -17.85
C ASP A 307 -8.21 -10.10 -18.27
N ALA A 308 -7.45 -9.05 -18.59
CA ALA A 308 -6.02 -9.15 -18.86
C ALA A 308 -5.20 -9.48 -17.60
N ASN A 309 -5.72 -9.13 -16.41
CA ASN A 309 -5.05 -9.30 -15.13
C ASN A 309 -5.60 -10.48 -14.33
N PHE A 310 -6.87 -10.82 -14.52
CA PHE A 310 -7.58 -11.86 -13.78
C PHE A 310 -8.44 -12.72 -14.71
N LYS A 311 -8.26 -14.03 -14.66
CA LYS A 311 -9.09 -15.00 -15.39
C LYS A 311 -9.60 -16.09 -14.47
N PHE A 312 -10.76 -16.64 -14.80
CA PHE A 312 -11.42 -17.65 -13.99
C PHE A 312 -11.79 -18.85 -14.85
N ASP A 313 -11.76 -20.04 -14.24
CA ASP A 313 -12.28 -21.27 -14.86
C ASP A 313 -13.83 -21.28 -14.88
N GLU A 314 -14.41 -22.36 -15.39
CA GLU A 314 -15.85 -22.56 -15.44
C GLU A 314 -16.52 -22.68 -14.06
N HIS A 315 -15.75 -22.94 -13.01
CA HIS A 315 -16.21 -23.00 -11.62
C HIS A 315 -15.99 -21.68 -10.87
N GLY A 316 -15.39 -20.68 -11.52
CA GLY A 316 -15.09 -19.37 -10.96
C GLY A 316 -13.84 -19.33 -10.08
N ASN A 317 -12.96 -20.33 -10.13
CA ASN A 317 -11.66 -20.30 -9.46
C ASN A 317 -10.66 -19.48 -10.28
N ILE A 318 -9.73 -18.79 -9.61
CA ILE A 318 -8.67 -18.07 -10.32
C ILE A 318 -7.76 -19.05 -11.09
N ILE A 319 -7.49 -18.71 -12.36
CA ILE A 319 -6.54 -19.43 -13.22
C ILE A 319 -5.49 -18.46 -13.76
N ASN A 320 -4.48 -19.01 -14.42
CA ASN A 320 -3.46 -18.21 -15.06
C ASN A 320 -4.06 -17.31 -16.15
N VAL A 321 -3.55 -16.09 -16.30
CA VAL A 321 -4.00 -15.18 -17.36
C VAL A 321 -3.72 -15.72 -18.77
N ASN A 322 -2.76 -16.64 -18.93
CA ASN A 322 -2.52 -17.34 -20.19
C ASN A 322 -3.53 -18.48 -20.49
N GLY A 323 -4.44 -18.79 -19.56
CA GLY A 323 -5.46 -19.83 -19.69
C GLY A 323 -5.09 -21.18 -19.07
N SER A 324 -3.88 -21.35 -18.54
CA SER A 324 -3.49 -22.53 -17.75
C SER A 324 -4.24 -22.59 -16.42
N GLU A 325 -4.63 -23.79 -15.99
CA GLU A 325 -5.25 -24.03 -14.69
C GLU A 325 -4.31 -23.75 -13.49
N GLN A 326 -3.00 -23.69 -13.73
CA GLN A 326 -2.01 -23.47 -12.68
C GLN A 326 -1.70 -21.98 -12.49
N VAL A 327 -1.88 -21.52 -11.26
CA VAL A 327 -1.44 -20.21 -10.77
C VAL A 327 -0.17 -20.35 -9.94
N PHE A 328 0.57 -19.26 -9.76
CA PHE A 328 1.80 -19.30 -9.00
C PHE A 328 1.50 -18.99 -7.52
N ASN A 329 1.78 -19.93 -6.64
CA ASN A 329 1.68 -19.74 -5.21
C ASN A 329 3.00 -19.17 -4.68
N GLN A 330 3.00 -17.89 -4.32
CA GLN A 330 4.20 -17.21 -3.84
C GLN A 330 4.71 -17.80 -2.54
N ASN A 331 3.80 -18.19 -1.64
CA ASN A 331 4.12 -18.74 -0.32
C ASN A 331 5.08 -19.94 -0.49
N ILE A 332 4.78 -20.88 -1.37
CA ILE A 332 5.62 -22.07 -1.63
C ILE A 332 6.53 -21.95 -2.85
N ASN A 333 6.57 -20.77 -3.50
CA ASN A 333 7.36 -20.46 -4.69
C ASN A 333 7.21 -21.50 -5.83
N ALA A 334 5.97 -21.90 -6.13
CA ALA A 334 5.69 -22.93 -7.12
C ALA A 334 4.39 -22.68 -7.90
N MET A 335 4.32 -23.20 -9.13
CA MET A 335 3.08 -23.31 -9.89
C MET A 335 2.25 -24.46 -9.33
N THR A 336 0.99 -24.20 -8.98
CA THR A 336 0.09 -25.24 -8.45
C THR A 336 -1.33 -25.08 -8.99
N ALA A 337 -2.03 -26.21 -9.16
CA ALA A 337 -3.46 -26.19 -9.37
C ALA A 337 -4.17 -25.64 -8.13
N TYR A 338 -5.22 -24.84 -8.36
CA TYR A 338 -5.95 -24.12 -7.31
C TYR A 338 -6.49 -25.05 -6.19
N SER A 339 -6.96 -26.24 -6.54
CA SER A 339 -7.51 -27.23 -5.61
C SER A 339 -6.49 -27.81 -4.60
N GLY A 340 -5.19 -27.61 -4.82
CA GLY A 340 -4.10 -28.13 -3.98
C GLY A 340 -3.60 -27.18 -2.89
N MET A 341 -4.15 -25.96 -2.78
CA MET A 341 -3.56 -24.89 -1.94
C MET A 341 -3.91 -24.93 -0.45
N ASN A 342 -4.69 -25.92 0.01
CA ASN A 342 -5.08 -26.04 1.42
C ASN A 342 -3.96 -26.64 2.29
N GLY A 343 -3.36 -25.82 3.15
CA GLY A 343 -2.68 -26.28 4.37
C GLY A 343 -1.22 -26.71 4.24
N GLN A 344 -0.44 -26.13 3.32
CA GLN A 344 0.98 -26.45 3.21
C GLN A 344 1.86 -25.36 3.82
N THR A 345 2.63 -25.76 4.84
CA THR A 345 3.60 -24.93 5.55
C THR A 345 4.88 -24.81 4.70
N ILE A 346 5.42 -23.59 4.58
CA ILE A 346 6.65 -23.32 3.81
C ILE A 346 7.90 -23.63 4.65
N LYS A 347 8.91 -24.25 4.02
CA LYS A 347 10.32 -24.18 4.45
C LYS A 347 10.98 -22.97 3.81
N VAL A 348 11.51 -22.07 4.63
CA VAL A 348 12.31 -20.92 4.17
C VAL A 348 13.73 -21.42 3.82
N ASP A 349 14.34 -20.94 2.73
CA ASP A 349 15.71 -21.26 2.32
C ASP A 349 16.68 -20.19 2.85
N VAL A 350 17.54 -20.59 3.79
CA VAL A 350 18.54 -19.75 4.47
C VAL A 350 19.58 -19.19 3.49
N THR A 351 19.86 -19.89 2.39
CA THR A 351 20.85 -19.49 1.39
C THR A 351 20.37 -18.25 0.63
N TYR A 352 19.09 -18.22 0.27
CA TYR A 352 18.49 -17.09 -0.43
C TYR A 352 18.38 -15.85 0.48
N ALA A 353 18.04 -16.05 1.76
CA ALA A 353 18.00 -14.97 2.76
C ALA A 353 19.38 -14.32 2.98
N LYS A 354 20.46 -15.12 3.08
CA LYS A 354 21.83 -14.62 3.24
C LYS A 354 22.31 -13.84 2.00
N GLN A 355 22.10 -14.38 0.80
CA GLN A 355 22.46 -13.68 -0.45
C GLN A 355 21.68 -12.38 -0.67
N LEU A 356 20.42 -12.34 -0.24
CA LEU A 356 19.60 -11.13 -0.31
C LEU A 356 20.07 -10.07 0.69
N ALA A 357 20.43 -10.46 1.92
CA ALA A 357 20.98 -9.55 2.91
C ALA A 357 22.30 -8.92 2.46
N GLU A 358 23.21 -9.70 1.86
CA GLU A 358 24.49 -9.20 1.32
C GLU A 358 24.27 -8.17 0.20
N LYS A 359 23.36 -8.45 -0.74
CA LYS A 359 23.01 -7.50 -1.82
C LYS A 359 22.36 -6.23 -1.29
N LEU A 360 21.51 -6.35 -0.27
CA LEU A 360 20.88 -5.19 0.38
C LEU A 360 21.89 -4.33 1.12
N GLN A 361 22.86 -4.93 1.81
CA GLN A 361 23.90 -4.19 2.51
C GLN A 361 24.77 -3.39 1.53
N LEU A 362 25.17 -3.99 0.41
CA LEU A 362 25.91 -3.29 -0.64
C LEU A 362 25.13 -2.10 -1.23
N ALA A 363 23.82 -2.26 -1.44
CA ALA A 363 22.96 -1.18 -1.91
C ALA A 363 22.81 -0.07 -0.85
N ILE A 364 22.64 -0.42 0.43
CA ILE A 364 22.57 0.54 1.55
C ILE A 364 23.86 1.37 1.64
N ASP A 365 25.02 0.73 1.52
CA ASP A 365 26.31 1.40 1.65
C ASP A 365 26.59 2.37 0.47
N ASP A 366 26.18 2.00 -0.75
CA ASP A 366 26.22 2.90 -1.91
C ASP A 366 25.27 4.10 -1.74
N LEU A 367 24.05 3.87 -1.24
CA LEU A 367 23.07 4.92 -0.95
C LEU A 367 23.57 5.89 0.14
N LYS A 368 24.20 5.38 1.21
CA LYS A 368 24.82 6.19 2.28
C LYS A 368 25.94 7.08 1.74
N THR A 369 26.82 6.50 0.93
CA THR A 369 27.93 7.23 0.30
C THR A 369 27.42 8.37 -0.56
N LYS A 370 26.34 8.14 -1.32
CA LYS A 370 25.75 9.16 -2.20
C LYS A 370 24.92 10.19 -1.42
N LYS A 371 24.25 9.80 -0.32
CA LYS A 371 23.62 10.76 0.62
C LYS A 371 24.67 11.73 1.19
N GLN A 372 25.81 11.22 1.64
CA GLN A 372 26.92 12.06 2.10
C GLN A 372 27.37 13.07 1.04
N LYS A 373 27.53 12.64 -0.22
CA LYS A 373 27.89 13.54 -1.32
C LYS A 373 26.82 14.61 -1.57
N LEU A 374 25.54 14.26 -1.47
CA LEU A 374 24.43 15.20 -1.64
C LEU A 374 24.35 16.22 -0.49
N GLU A 375 24.64 15.81 0.75
CA GLU A 375 24.71 16.69 1.93
C GLU A 375 25.92 17.64 1.87
N GLN A 376 27.02 17.20 1.24
CA GLN A 376 28.23 18.00 1.06
C GLN A 376 28.12 19.00 -0.09
N PHE A 377 27.25 18.73 -1.07
CA PHE A 377 27.11 19.52 -2.28
C PHE A 377 26.91 21.03 -2.06
N PRO A 378 26.07 21.53 -1.12
CA PRO A 378 25.93 22.97 -0.88
C PRO A 378 27.24 23.63 -0.47
N HIS A 379 28.04 22.94 0.34
CA HIS A 379 29.32 23.47 0.80
C HIS A 379 30.37 23.50 -0.32
N GLU A 380 30.44 22.43 -1.12
CA GLU A 380 31.32 22.37 -2.30
C GLU A 380 30.92 23.42 -3.34
N HIS A 381 29.62 23.58 -3.58
CA HIS A 381 29.03 24.60 -4.43
C HIS A 381 29.46 26.01 -3.97
N ASP A 382 29.27 26.32 -2.69
CA ASP A 382 29.62 27.64 -2.15
C ASP A 382 31.13 27.92 -2.27
N SER A 383 31.95 26.90 -2.08
CA SER A 383 33.40 26.98 -2.30
C SER A 383 33.74 27.31 -3.75
N MET A 384 33.14 26.61 -4.72
CA MET A 384 33.33 26.87 -6.16
C MET A 384 32.85 28.25 -6.57
N VAL A 385 31.70 28.69 -6.06
CA VAL A 385 31.19 30.05 -6.29
C VAL A 385 32.16 31.10 -5.74
N ASN A 386 32.73 30.86 -4.56
CA ASN A 386 33.74 31.74 -3.97
C ASN A 386 35.04 31.78 -4.78
N ASP A 387 35.48 30.66 -5.32
CA ASP A 387 36.68 30.59 -6.16
C ASP A 387 36.51 31.32 -7.49
N VAL A 388 35.34 31.16 -8.13
CA VAL A 388 34.97 31.95 -9.30
C VAL A 388 34.99 33.45 -8.95
N ARG A 389 34.37 33.84 -7.83
CA ARG A 389 34.37 35.23 -7.37
C ARG A 389 35.78 35.79 -7.16
N ARG A 390 36.64 35.06 -6.46
CA ARG A 390 38.05 35.46 -6.22
C ARG A 390 38.83 35.58 -7.52
N SER A 391 38.61 34.67 -8.48
CA SER A 391 39.31 34.69 -9.76
C SER A 391 39.04 35.98 -10.54
N PHE A 392 37.80 36.49 -10.52
CA PHE A 392 37.44 37.76 -11.15
C PHE A 392 37.91 38.96 -10.34
N GLN A 393 37.74 38.91 -9.01
CA GLN A 393 38.22 39.98 -8.12
C GLN A 393 39.73 40.20 -8.23
N SER A 394 40.51 39.14 -8.42
CA SER A 394 41.98 39.22 -8.58
C SER A 394 42.42 39.97 -9.84
N LYS A 395 41.54 40.14 -10.83
CA LYS A 395 41.81 40.85 -12.09
C LYS A 395 41.40 42.33 -12.04
N MET A 396 40.66 42.74 -11.01
CA MET A 396 40.21 44.12 -10.84
C MET A 396 41.40 45.05 -10.59
N GLY A 397 41.28 46.31 -10.98
CA GLY A 397 42.35 47.30 -10.82
C GLY A 397 43.52 47.14 -11.81
N SER A 398 43.37 46.26 -12.81
CA SER A 398 44.30 46.10 -13.94
C SER A 398 43.56 46.30 -15.26
N ASN A 399 44.19 46.93 -16.26
CA ASN A 399 43.60 47.16 -17.59
C ASN A 399 43.24 45.81 -18.26
N PRO A 400 42.00 45.59 -18.76
CA PRO A 400 40.91 46.55 -18.99
C PRO A 400 39.86 46.68 -17.87
N TYR A 401 40.07 46.06 -16.73
CA TYR A 401 39.14 45.97 -15.59
C TYR A 401 39.40 47.03 -14.49
N GLU A 402 40.03 48.15 -14.84
CA GLU A 402 40.46 49.19 -13.90
C GLU A 402 39.29 49.91 -13.20
N ASN A 403 38.11 49.95 -13.86
CA ASN A 403 36.90 50.59 -13.33
C ASN A 403 35.93 49.61 -12.66
N LEU A 404 36.24 48.30 -12.61
CA LEU A 404 35.39 47.31 -11.98
C LEU A 404 35.63 47.25 -10.47
N THR A 405 34.53 47.19 -9.72
CA THR A 405 34.52 47.03 -8.27
C THR A 405 34.13 45.60 -7.86
N SER A 406 34.37 45.26 -6.58
CA SER A 406 33.92 43.98 -6.03
C SER A 406 32.40 43.80 -6.12
N ASP A 407 31.64 44.88 -6.07
CA ASP A 407 30.18 44.84 -6.17
C ASP A 407 29.72 44.51 -7.58
N ASP A 408 30.43 45.00 -8.60
CA ASP A 408 30.14 44.65 -10.00
C ASP A 408 30.30 43.14 -10.25
N VAL A 409 31.35 42.53 -9.67
CA VAL A 409 31.56 41.08 -9.73
C VAL A 409 30.46 40.31 -8.98
N ASN A 410 30.07 40.78 -7.79
CA ASN A 410 29.01 40.14 -7.01
C ASN A 410 27.65 40.19 -7.71
N GLN A 411 27.31 41.34 -8.30
CA GLN A 411 26.08 41.52 -9.06
C GLN A 411 26.07 40.67 -10.34
N ALA A 412 27.19 40.56 -11.05
CA ALA A 412 27.29 39.68 -12.22
C ALA A 412 27.07 38.20 -11.87
N ILE A 413 27.65 37.71 -10.76
CA ILE A 413 27.44 36.32 -10.31
C ILE A 413 25.98 36.09 -9.91
N LEU A 414 25.36 37.04 -9.18
CA LEU A 414 23.95 36.97 -8.80
C LEU A 414 23.01 37.04 -10.01
N TYR A 415 23.34 37.84 -11.02
CA TYR A 415 22.56 37.96 -12.26
C TYR A 415 22.47 36.63 -13.02
N HIS A 416 23.52 35.82 -12.97
CA HIS A 416 23.55 34.50 -13.60
C HIS A 416 23.03 33.37 -12.69
N ALA A 417 22.82 33.64 -11.41
CA ALA A 417 22.29 32.65 -10.49
C ALA A 417 20.77 32.48 -10.72
N PRO A 418 20.28 31.24 -10.91
CA PRO A 418 18.85 30.98 -11.05
C PRO A 418 18.05 31.29 -9.77
N SER A 419 18.68 31.29 -8.60
CA SER A 419 18.07 31.70 -7.33
C SER A 419 19.12 32.22 -6.34
N SER A 420 18.66 32.71 -5.19
CA SER A 420 19.53 33.12 -4.08
C SER A 420 18.96 32.64 -2.74
N SER A 421 19.82 32.17 -1.85
CA SER A 421 19.47 31.80 -0.47
C SER A 421 20.28 32.65 0.50
N GLY A 422 19.62 33.42 1.37
CA GLY A 422 20.30 34.29 2.34
C GLY A 422 21.24 35.35 1.74
N GLY A 423 21.03 35.73 0.47
CA GLY A 423 21.90 36.67 -0.25
C GLY A 423 23.07 36.02 -1.01
N SER A 424 23.26 34.71 -0.89
CA SER A 424 24.24 33.94 -1.68
C SER A 424 23.63 33.44 -2.98
N PRO A 425 24.35 33.51 -4.12
CA PRO A 425 23.89 32.96 -5.40
C PRO A 425 23.85 31.43 -5.34
N VAL A 426 22.74 30.84 -5.79
CA VAL A 426 22.50 29.41 -5.79
C VAL A 426 22.26 28.95 -7.22
N PHE A 427 23.07 27.98 -7.69
CA PHE A 427 23.03 27.45 -9.07
C PHE A 427 22.30 26.11 -9.20
N TYR A 428 21.47 25.78 -8.21
CA TYR A 428 20.69 24.54 -8.18
C TYR A 428 19.31 24.77 -7.54
N ASN A 429 18.39 23.82 -7.72
CA ASN A 429 17.06 23.89 -7.13
C ASN A 429 17.09 23.39 -5.67
N THR A 430 16.93 24.30 -4.71
CA THR A 430 16.99 24.01 -3.27
C THR A 430 15.85 23.13 -2.78
N ASP A 431 14.65 23.31 -3.35
CA ASP A 431 13.48 22.51 -2.95
C ASP A 431 13.63 21.07 -3.44
N GLU A 432 14.13 20.89 -4.65
CA GLU A 432 14.43 19.57 -5.22
C GLU A 432 15.57 18.86 -4.48
N GLN A 433 16.60 19.60 -4.04
CA GLN A 433 17.67 19.05 -3.21
C GLN A 433 17.14 18.57 -1.84
N LEU A 434 16.39 19.41 -1.12
CA LEU A 434 15.83 19.07 0.19
C LEU A 434 14.88 17.86 0.11
N GLN A 435 14.06 17.80 -0.94
CA GLN A 435 13.19 16.65 -1.20
C GLN A 435 14.00 15.38 -1.48
N THR A 436 15.07 15.49 -2.26
CA THR A 436 15.94 14.36 -2.61
C THR A 436 16.69 13.83 -1.39
N GLU A 437 17.19 14.72 -0.52
CA GLU A 437 17.89 14.37 0.72
C GLU A 437 16.96 13.68 1.73
N ALA A 438 15.78 14.25 1.98
CA ALA A 438 14.79 13.69 2.89
C ALA A 438 14.37 12.28 2.44
N MET A 439 14.14 12.11 1.14
CA MET A 439 13.74 10.83 0.59
C MET A 439 14.87 9.79 0.61
N LEU A 440 16.12 10.18 0.33
CA LEU A 440 17.29 9.32 0.49
C LEU A 440 17.45 8.83 1.93
N HIS A 441 17.21 9.72 2.91
CA HIS A 441 17.26 9.38 4.32
C HIS A 441 16.22 8.29 4.68
N TYR A 442 14.98 8.42 4.19
CA TYR A 442 13.95 7.40 4.44
C TYR A 442 14.21 6.09 3.70
N LEU A 443 14.70 6.15 2.46
CA LEU A 443 15.07 4.96 1.68
C LEU A 443 16.15 4.13 2.37
N ILE A 444 17.21 4.79 2.88
CA ILE A 444 18.30 4.12 3.59
C ILE A 444 17.76 3.45 4.86
N ARG A 445 16.95 4.17 5.65
CA ARG A 445 16.36 3.63 6.89
C ARG A 445 15.48 2.41 6.61
N ASP A 446 14.64 2.48 5.58
CA ASP A 446 13.74 1.39 5.21
C ASP A 446 14.51 0.13 4.77
N LEU A 447 15.59 0.32 4.02
CA LEU A 447 16.45 -0.78 3.59
C LEU A 447 17.25 -1.37 4.76
N GLU A 448 17.74 -0.54 5.69
CA GLU A 448 18.42 -0.98 6.91
C GLU A 448 17.51 -1.82 7.81
N ASP A 449 16.27 -1.40 8.01
CA ASP A 449 15.28 -2.15 8.80
C ASP A 449 14.94 -3.50 8.16
N ILE A 450 14.86 -3.55 6.83
CA ILE A 450 14.64 -4.79 6.07
C ILE A 450 15.88 -5.69 6.15
N CYS A 451 17.09 -5.14 5.99
CA CYS A 451 18.34 -5.89 6.09
C CYS A 451 18.49 -6.50 7.50
N ASN A 452 18.30 -5.71 8.55
CA ASN A 452 18.33 -6.16 9.94
C ASN A 452 17.29 -7.26 10.21
N PHE A 453 16.11 -7.13 9.62
CA PHE A 453 15.06 -8.13 9.72
C PHE A 453 15.43 -9.46 9.03
N ILE A 454 16.00 -9.41 7.82
CA ILE A 454 16.42 -10.59 7.06
C ILE A 454 17.62 -11.27 7.74
N VAL A 455 18.59 -10.51 8.23
CA VAL A 455 19.74 -11.02 9.00
C VAL A 455 19.26 -11.73 10.25
N LYS A 456 18.33 -11.12 11.00
CA LYS A 456 17.78 -11.73 12.21
C LYS A 456 16.97 -12.99 11.90
N MET A 457 16.19 -13.00 10.81
CA MET A 457 15.50 -14.19 10.33
C MET A 457 16.48 -15.31 9.99
N ALA A 458 17.56 -15.01 9.27
CA ALA A 458 18.59 -15.99 8.92
C ALA A 458 19.31 -16.54 10.17
N GLN A 459 19.58 -15.70 11.17
CA GLN A 459 20.18 -16.10 12.45
C GLN A 459 19.26 -16.96 13.31
N ASP A 460 17.98 -16.58 13.42
CA ASP A 460 16.97 -17.35 14.16
C ASP A 460 16.74 -18.72 13.51
N MET A 461 16.84 -18.80 12.18
CA MET A 461 16.78 -20.05 11.43
C MET A 461 18.04 -20.90 11.59
N ASP A 462 19.23 -20.32 11.53
CA ASP A 462 20.50 -21.02 11.82
C ASP A 462 20.48 -21.58 13.25
N ALA A 463 19.97 -20.82 14.22
CA ALA A 463 19.83 -21.26 15.60
C ALA A 463 18.83 -22.42 15.75
N LYS A 464 17.71 -22.39 15.03
CA LYS A 464 16.71 -23.47 14.98
C LYS A 464 17.25 -24.72 14.29
N ASP A 465 18.00 -24.57 13.21
CA ASP A 465 18.64 -25.69 12.49
C ASP A 465 19.78 -26.29 13.32
N GLN A 466 20.53 -25.49 14.07
CA GLN A 466 21.54 -25.98 15.03
C GLN A 466 20.92 -26.68 16.25
N GLU A 467 19.80 -26.17 16.76
CA GLU A 467 19.04 -26.81 17.83
C GLU A 467 18.45 -28.16 17.35
N LEU A 468 17.95 -28.21 16.11
CA LEU A 468 17.47 -29.42 15.45
C LEU A 468 18.62 -30.41 15.17
N ALA A 469 19.77 -29.94 14.69
CA ALA A 469 20.95 -30.78 14.46
C ALA A 469 21.50 -31.37 15.77
N LYS A 470 21.53 -30.58 16.86
CA LYS A 470 21.85 -31.08 18.21
C LYS A 470 20.86 -32.13 18.70
N TRP A 471 19.57 -31.95 18.41
CA TRP A 471 18.52 -32.90 18.76
C TRP A 471 18.62 -34.20 17.95
N LEU A 472 19.07 -34.10 16.70
CA LEU A 472 19.28 -35.23 15.78
C LEU A 472 20.66 -35.90 15.88
N ARG A 473 21.56 -35.41 16.74
CA ARG A 473 22.96 -35.89 16.91
C ARG A 473 23.77 -35.93 15.62
N LEU A 474 23.66 -34.89 14.78
CA LEU A 474 24.59 -34.63 13.69
C LEU A 474 25.73 -33.71 14.14
#